data_AF-A0A1S2QQV1-F1
#
_entry.id   AF-A0A1S2QQV1-F1
#
_cell.length_a   1.000
_cell.length_b   1.000
_cell.length_c   1.000
_cell.angle_alpha   90.00
_cell.angle_beta   90.00
_cell.angle_gamma   90.00
#
_symmetry.space_group_name_H-M   'P 1'
#
loop_
_entity.id
_entity.type
_entity.pdbx_description
1 polymer ?
#
loop_
_entity_poly.entity_id
_entity_poly.type
_entity_poly.pdbx_seq_one_letter_code
_entity_poly.pdbx_strand_id
1 'polypeptide(L)'
;MGSLKKLLAVIAVFILLFGMLSHSASASSKYTYYVHKTAYLYSSTKSSKVKLKTIDINVKLTTYSKKTSSMFKVTYGGKTGYVYKSYLSTGTTAVTRYVKSASNLYTSTSSNKKKIASITVGTALTTRSPLSSTMYKVTYKGKTGYVYKSGLSSQKPAATGHAFGQSVRYGSLEVMVGLPENVDPYYAFQDDYSGVNNVVQFYVTVKNIGKDTQYVDGGTDLNLYSGSVYQHPYYPIYNDNTIMGTLHPGSMTSGYVYYETDPGLNLKLVFDNYQYDRNFNKIKAISFTGRN
;
A
#
# COMPACT_ATOMS: atom_id res chain seq x y z
N MET A 1 -28.01 -32.73 83.15
CA MET A 1 -27.27 -31.82 82.25
C MET A 1 -25.92 -32.37 81.72
N GLY A 2 -25.60 -33.67 81.87
CA GLY A 2 -24.29 -34.22 81.51
C GLY A 2 -24.16 -34.92 80.14
N SER A 3 -25.23 -35.43 79.54
CA SER A 3 -25.14 -36.21 78.28
C SER A 3 -25.28 -35.37 77.00
N LEU A 4 -25.99 -34.23 77.06
CA LEU A 4 -26.20 -33.37 75.89
C LEU A 4 -24.92 -32.62 75.46
N LYS A 5 -24.01 -32.33 76.40
CA LYS A 5 -22.70 -31.72 76.11
C LYS A 5 -21.72 -32.69 75.43
N LYS A 6 -21.87 -34.01 75.64
CA LYS A 6 -21.04 -35.02 74.97
C LYS A 6 -21.50 -35.31 73.54
N LEU A 7 -22.80 -35.16 73.25
CA LEU A 7 -23.34 -35.36 71.90
C LEU A 7 -22.98 -34.21 70.93
N LEU A 8 -22.95 -32.96 71.41
CA LEU A 8 -22.47 -31.82 70.61
C LEU A 8 -20.97 -31.89 70.30
N ALA A 9 -20.16 -32.43 71.23
CA ALA A 9 -18.72 -32.57 71.01
C ALA A 9 -18.38 -33.60 69.92
N VAL A 10 -19.19 -34.66 69.76
CA VAL A 10 -18.96 -35.69 68.74
C VAL A 10 -19.40 -35.25 67.34
N ILE A 11 -20.43 -34.40 67.23
CA ILE A 11 -20.87 -33.84 65.94
C ILE A 11 -19.91 -32.73 65.45
N ALA A 12 -19.32 -31.95 66.36
CA ALA A 12 -18.34 -30.92 66.00
C ALA A 12 -17.02 -31.52 65.46
N VAL A 13 -16.61 -32.71 65.93
CA VAL A 13 -15.40 -33.39 65.43
C VAL A 13 -15.62 -34.01 64.04
N PHE A 14 -16.84 -34.42 63.70
CA PHE A 14 -17.15 -34.96 62.36
C PHE A 14 -17.23 -33.87 61.27
N ILE A 15 -17.64 -32.64 61.62
CA ILE A 15 -17.67 -31.51 60.67
C ILE A 15 -16.26 -30.95 60.42
N LEU A 16 -15.32 -31.14 61.36
CA LEU A 16 -13.92 -30.75 61.19
C LEU A 16 -13.09 -31.75 60.37
N LEU A 17 -13.48 -33.02 60.29
CA LEU A 17 -12.74 -34.03 59.49
C LEU A 17 -13.13 -34.08 58.00
N PHE A 18 -14.28 -33.52 57.60
CA PHE A 18 -14.70 -33.53 56.18
C PHE A 18 -14.49 -32.18 55.45
N GLY A 19 -13.99 -31.16 56.15
CA GLY A 19 -13.87 -29.79 55.64
C GLY A 19 -12.59 -29.44 54.86
N MET A 20 -11.62 -30.37 54.73
CA MET A 20 -10.34 -30.08 54.07
C MET A 20 -9.97 -31.09 52.98
N LEU A 21 -10.89 -31.36 52.06
CA LEU A 21 -10.46 -31.64 50.69
C LEU A 21 -10.04 -30.30 50.07
N SER A 22 -8.82 -29.89 50.42
CA SER A 22 -8.07 -28.82 49.79
C SER A 22 -7.97 -29.14 48.30
N HIS A 23 -8.94 -28.65 47.52
CA HIS A 23 -8.81 -28.62 46.08
C HIS A 23 -7.71 -27.62 45.79
N SER A 24 -6.49 -28.11 45.57
CA SER A 24 -5.40 -27.32 45.02
C SER A 24 -5.94 -26.64 43.78
N ALA A 25 -6.21 -25.33 43.86
CA ALA A 25 -6.63 -24.56 42.71
C ALA A 25 -5.45 -24.56 41.73
N SER A 26 -5.47 -25.49 40.78
CA SER A 26 -4.45 -25.59 39.73
C SER A 26 -4.38 -24.24 39.03
N ALA A 27 -3.25 -23.54 39.16
CA ALA A 27 -3.02 -22.28 38.48
C ALA A 27 -3.27 -22.48 36.97
N SER A 28 -4.24 -21.74 36.42
CA SER A 28 -4.58 -21.87 35.02
C SER A 28 -3.44 -21.33 34.15
N SER A 29 -2.89 -22.17 33.27
CA SER A 29 -1.79 -21.78 32.39
C SER A 29 -2.26 -20.75 31.35
N LYS A 30 -1.55 -19.62 31.27
CA LYS A 30 -1.80 -18.57 30.27
C LYS A 30 -1.14 -18.93 28.94
N TYR A 31 -1.91 -18.91 27.85
CA TYR A 31 -1.41 -19.16 26.50
C TYR A 31 -1.47 -17.89 25.65
N THR A 32 -0.52 -17.75 24.74
CA THR A 32 -0.46 -16.64 23.76
C THR A 32 -0.64 -17.20 22.35
N TYR A 33 -1.50 -16.53 21.57
CA TYR A 33 -1.73 -16.83 20.17
C TYR A 33 -1.80 -15.54 19.34
N TYR A 34 -1.68 -15.69 18.03
CA TYR A 34 -1.85 -14.63 17.04
C TYR A 34 -2.93 -15.02 16.05
N VAL A 35 -3.73 -14.05 15.63
CA VAL A 35 -4.71 -14.25 14.56
C VAL A 35 -3.99 -14.43 13.23
N HIS A 36 -4.21 -15.52 12.50
CA HIS A 36 -3.55 -15.78 11.21
C HIS A 36 -4.46 -15.56 9.98
N LYS A 37 -5.77 -15.41 10.21
CA LYS A 37 -6.77 -15.04 9.21
C LYS A 37 -7.85 -14.21 9.90
N THR A 38 -8.55 -13.35 9.16
CA THR A 38 -9.59 -12.46 9.72
C THR A 38 -10.51 -13.22 10.67
N ALA A 39 -10.54 -12.79 11.92
CA ALA A 39 -11.28 -13.44 12.99
C ALA A 39 -12.32 -12.52 13.60
N TYR A 40 -13.24 -13.11 14.36
CA TYR A 40 -14.26 -12.35 15.08
C TYR A 40 -14.28 -12.77 16.54
N LEU A 41 -14.50 -11.81 17.42
CA LEU A 41 -14.87 -12.01 18.80
C LEU A 41 -16.37 -12.29 18.86
N TYR A 42 -16.77 -13.39 19.48
CA TYR A 42 -18.16 -13.81 19.62
C TYR A 42 -18.65 -13.69 21.07
N SER A 43 -19.95 -13.48 21.27
CA SER A 43 -20.56 -13.35 22.61
C SER A 43 -20.56 -14.65 23.42
N SER A 44 -20.65 -15.80 22.76
CA SER A 44 -20.68 -17.12 23.40
C SER A 44 -20.12 -18.19 22.46
N THR A 45 -20.08 -19.44 22.94
CA THR A 45 -19.72 -20.62 22.15
C THR A 45 -20.92 -21.27 21.45
N LYS A 46 -22.15 -20.82 21.73
CA LYS A 46 -23.39 -21.42 21.22
C LYS A 46 -23.61 -21.13 19.73
N SER A 47 -24.60 -21.78 19.12
CA SER A 47 -25.02 -21.51 17.74
C SER A 47 -25.59 -20.10 17.58
N SER A 48 -26.35 -19.61 18.57
CA SER A 48 -26.93 -18.26 18.63
C SER A 48 -25.93 -17.13 18.93
N LYS A 49 -24.62 -17.39 18.83
CA LYS A 49 -23.59 -16.40 19.11
C LYS A 49 -23.63 -15.25 18.10
N VAL A 50 -23.38 -14.03 18.58
CA VAL A 50 -23.26 -12.83 17.74
C VAL A 50 -21.82 -12.37 17.63
N LYS A 51 -21.46 -11.75 16.49
CA LYS A 51 -20.15 -11.13 16.28
C LYS A 51 -20.10 -9.80 17.03
N LEU A 52 -19.17 -9.69 17.98
CA LEU A 52 -18.94 -8.49 18.78
C LEU A 52 -17.92 -7.54 18.15
N LYS A 53 -16.86 -8.09 17.55
CA LYS A 53 -15.76 -7.30 16.98
C LYS A 53 -14.95 -8.11 15.98
N THR A 54 -14.47 -7.47 14.92
CA THR A 54 -13.45 -8.05 14.04
C THR A 54 -12.07 -7.94 14.69
N ILE A 55 -11.26 -8.98 14.54
CA ILE A 55 -9.89 -9.06 15.06
C ILE A 55 -8.96 -9.23 13.86
N ASP A 56 -8.08 -8.24 13.68
CA ASP A 56 -7.13 -8.18 12.58
C ASP A 56 -6.04 -9.25 12.70
N ILE A 57 -5.46 -9.63 11.56
CA ILE A 57 -4.31 -10.55 11.49
C ILE A 57 -3.15 -10.00 12.34
N ASN A 58 -2.41 -10.91 12.96
CA ASN A 58 -1.30 -10.69 13.87
C ASN A 58 -1.63 -9.95 15.18
N VAL A 59 -2.92 -9.72 15.48
CA VAL A 59 -3.31 -9.33 16.84
C VAL A 59 -2.93 -10.45 17.80
N LYS A 60 -2.16 -10.09 18.83
CA LYS A 60 -1.79 -10.97 19.94
C LYS A 60 -2.98 -11.11 20.89
N LEU A 61 -3.40 -12.35 21.15
CA LEU A 61 -4.44 -12.70 22.10
C LEU A 61 -3.86 -13.60 23.19
N THR A 62 -4.35 -13.42 24.41
CA THR A 62 -4.02 -14.32 25.52
C THR A 62 -5.27 -15.02 26.03
N THR A 63 -5.15 -16.29 26.40
CA THR A 63 -6.27 -17.09 26.91
C THR A 63 -5.83 -18.02 28.03
N TYR A 64 -6.78 -18.37 28.89
CA TYR A 64 -6.67 -19.42 29.91
C TYR A 64 -7.49 -20.66 29.55
N SER A 65 -8.03 -20.72 28.32
CA SER A 65 -8.84 -21.84 27.85
C SER A 65 -8.00 -23.10 27.69
N LYS A 66 -8.60 -24.27 27.92
CA LYS A 66 -7.95 -25.56 27.65
C LYS A 66 -7.57 -25.64 26.17
N LYS A 67 -6.37 -26.14 25.85
CA LYS A 67 -5.91 -26.28 24.44
C LYS A 67 -6.82 -27.15 23.57
N THR A 68 -7.62 -28.02 24.19
CA THR A 68 -8.61 -28.90 23.54
C THR A 68 -9.90 -28.18 23.14
N SER A 69 -10.16 -26.97 23.65
CA SER A 69 -11.36 -26.20 23.29
C SER A 69 -11.34 -25.74 21.83
N SER A 70 -12.49 -25.81 21.16
CA SER A 70 -12.67 -25.34 19.77
C SER A 70 -12.70 -23.81 19.66
N MET A 71 -13.09 -23.13 20.73
CA MET A 71 -13.04 -21.68 20.87
C MET A 71 -12.32 -21.30 22.16
N PHE A 72 -11.56 -20.21 22.11
CA PHE A 72 -10.85 -19.67 23.26
C PHE A 72 -11.51 -18.40 23.77
N LYS A 73 -11.73 -18.33 25.08
CA LYS A 73 -12.17 -17.11 25.76
C LYS A 73 -11.00 -16.13 25.83
N VAL A 74 -11.20 -14.91 25.34
CA VAL A 74 -10.19 -13.84 25.27
C VAL A 74 -10.81 -12.49 25.60
N THR A 75 -9.97 -11.52 25.96
CA THR A 75 -10.36 -10.11 26.07
C THR A 75 -9.68 -9.32 24.96
N TYR A 76 -10.46 -8.59 24.16
CA TYR A 76 -9.96 -7.78 23.05
C TYR A 76 -10.75 -6.49 22.92
N GLY A 77 -10.04 -5.36 22.90
CA GLY A 77 -10.63 -4.03 22.75
C GLY A 77 -11.71 -3.72 23.81
N GLY A 78 -11.44 -4.06 25.07
CA GLY A 78 -12.33 -3.83 26.21
C GLY A 78 -13.50 -4.82 26.34
N LYS A 79 -13.63 -5.81 25.43
CA LYS A 79 -14.70 -6.81 25.49
C LYS A 79 -14.13 -8.21 25.72
N THR A 80 -14.83 -9.00 26.54
CA THR A 80 -14.54 -10.42 26.73
C THR A 80 -15.49 -11.25 25.89
N GLY A 81 -14.96 -12.24 25.18
CA GLY A 81 -15.74 -13.11 24.30
C GLY A 81 -14.93 -14.33 23.84
N TYR A 82 -15.38 -14.98 22.78
CA TYR A 82 -14.80 -16.23 22.28
C TYR A 82 -14.31 -16.09 20.85
N VAL A 83 -13.17 -16.70 20.52
CA VAL A 83 -12.59 -16.72 19.17
C VAL A 83 -12.31 -18.17 18.76
N TYR A 84 -12.56 -18.52 17.51
CA TYR A 84 -12.25 -19.86 17.02
C TYR A 84 -10.75 -20.16 17.06
N LYS A 85 -10.38 -21.28 17.69
CA LYS A 85 -8.99 -21.76 17.76
C LYS A 85 -8.39 -21.95 16.37
N SER A 86 -9.18 -22.41 15.40
CA SER A 86 -8.76 -22.62 14.02
C SER A 86 -8.35 -21.35 13.27
N TYR A 87 -8.53 -20.16 13.87
CA TYR A 87 -8.17 -18.86 13.30
C TYR A 87 -6.93 -18.27 13.99
N LEU A 88 -6.37 -19.02 14.94
CA LEU A 88 -5.24 -18.66 15.77
C LEU A 88 -4.03 -19.51 15.43
N SER A 89 -2.83 -18.96 15.63
CA SER A 89 -1.53 -19.61 15.46
C SER A 89 -0.62 -19.25 16.63
N THR A 90 0.40 -20.06 16.89
CA THR A 90 1.44 -19.77 17.89
C THR A 90 2.45 -18.73 17.40
N GLY A 91 2.49 -18.46 16.09
CA GLY A 91 3.35 -17.46 15.47
C GLY A 91 2.58 -16.42 14.65
N THR A 92 3.26 -15.33 14.30
CA THR A 92 2.72 -14.33 13.38
C THR A 92 2.69 -14.86 11.94
N THR A 93 1.81 -14.28 11.13
CA THR A 93 1.67 -14.51 9.70
C THR A 93 2.37 -13.40 8.93
N ALA A 94 3.14 -13.76 7.91
CA ALA A 94 3.69 -12.79 6.96
C ALA A 94 2.56 -12.33 6.02
N VAL A 95 2.40 -11.02 5.89
CA VAL A 95 1.38 -10.40 5.04
C VAL A 95 2.06 -9.48 4.04
N THR A 96 1.76 -9.66 2.75
CA THR A 96 2.21 -8.76 1.70
C THR A 96 1.26 -7.57 1.58
N ARG A 97 1.84 -6.38 1.47
CA ARG A 97 1.15 -5.10 1.24
C ARG A 97 1.85 -4.36 0.12
N TYR A 98 1.10 -3.56 -0.63
CA TYR A 98 1.64 -2.79 -1.74
C TYR A 98 1.58 -1.30 -1.45
N VAL A 99 2.64 -0.58 -1.78
CA VAL A 99 2.67 0.89 -1.66
C VAL A 99 1.70 1.49 -2.67
N LYS A 100 0.67 2.22 -2.21
CA LYS A 100 -0.36 2.83 -3.08
C LYS A 100 -0.21 4.34 -3.30
N SER A 101 0.63 4.98 -2.51
CA SER A 101 0.98 6.39 -2.63
C SER A 101 2.41 6.59 -2.13
N ALA A 102 3.05 7.69 -2.54
CA ALA A 102 4.42 8.02 -2.13
C ALA A 102 4.60 7.80 -0.62
N SER A 103 5.54 6.92 -0.26
CA SER A 103 5.74 6.45 1.12
C SER A 103 7.21 6.46 1.47
N ASN A 104 7.51 6.53 2.77
CA ASN A 104 8.87 6.50 3.27
C ASN A 104 9.06 5.36 4.27
N LEU A 105 10.29 4.83 4.33
CA LEU A 105 10.75 3.95 5.38
C LEU A 105 11.32 4.80 6.53
N TYR A 106 10.93 4.52 7.76
CA TYR A 106 11.36 5.25 8.96
C TYR A 106 12.11 4.36 9.95
N THR A 107 12.94 4.96 10.79
CA THR A 107 13.72 4.26 11.83
C THR A 107 12.88 3.68 12.96
N SER A 108 11.75 4.31 13.30
CA SER A 108 10.88 3.90 14.39
C SER A 108 9.43 4.36 14.15
N THR A 109 8.54 4.04 15.10
CA THR A 109 7.16 4.54 15.13
C THR A 109 6.98 5.80 15.95
N SER A 110 8.04 6.39 16.51
CA SER A 110 7.95 7.57 17.37
C SER A 110 7.71 8.86 16.57
N SER A 111 7.42 9.96 17.27
CA SER A 111 7.36 11.30 16.68
C SER A 111 8.71 11.68 16.05
N ASN A 112 9.81 11.45 16.77
CA ASN A 112 11.19 11.80 16.38
C ASN A 112 11.86 10.82 15.39
N LYS A 113 11.06 10.02 14.68
CA LYS A 113 11.57 9.06 13.68
C LYS A 113 12.27 9.77 12.52
N LYS A 114 13.31 9.15 11.98
CA LYS A 114 14.05 9.66 10.82
C LYS A 114 13.67 8.86 9.57
N LYS A 115 13.64 9.53 8.42
CA LYS A 115 13.48 8.88 7.11
C LYS A 115 14.77 8.12 6.76
N ILE A 116 14.63 6.86 6.39
CA ILE A 116 15.71 5.98 5.91
C ILE A 116 15.75 6.00 4.37
N ALA A 117 14.58 5.89 3.73
CA ALA A 117 14.47 5.80 2.27
C ALA A 117 13.07 6.20 1.78
N SER A 118 12.97 6.66 0.53
CA SER A 118 11.70 6.72 -0.19
C SER A 118 11.35 5.34 -0.77
N ILE A 119 10.07 4.99 -0.80
CA ILE A 119 9.54 3.75 -1.38
C ILE A 119 8.55 4.10 -2.50
N THR A 120 8.75 3.49 -3.65
CA THR A 120 7.97 3.74 -4.87
C THR A 120 6.62 3.02 -4.83
N VAL A 121 5.60 3.62 -5.46
CA VAL A 121 4.27 3.02 -5.65
C VAL A 121 4.40 1.69 -6.37
N GLY A 122 3.55 0.72 -6.01
CA GLY A 122 3.57 -0.64 -6.54
C GLY A 122 4.57 -1.58 -5.87
N THR A 123 5.51 -1.06 -5.06
CA THR A 123 6.46 -1.90 -4.31
C THR A 123 5.72 -2.84 -3.37
N ALA A 124 6.02 -4.14 -3.47
CA ALA A 124 5.55 -5.16 -2.54
C ALA A 124 6.41 -5.12 -1.26
N LEU A 125 5.77 -5.07 -0.11
CA LEU A 125 6.38 -5.08 1.21
C LEU A 125 5.76 -6.20 2.05
N THR A 126 6.60 -7.01 2.69
CA THR A 126 6.15 -8.03 3.63
C THR A 126 6.23 -7.49 5.06
N THR A 127 5.17 -7.69 5.85
CA THR A 127 5.13 -7.35 7.27
C THR A 127 4.62 -8.51 8.13
N ARG A 128 5.05 -8.53 9.39
CA ARG A 128 4.52 -9.39 10.46
C ARG A 128 3.87 -8.58 11.58
N SER A 129 3.70 -7.27 11.39
CA SER A 129 3.02 -6.40 12.34
C SER A 129 1.52 -6.74 12.44
N PRO A 130 0.87 -6.45 13.59
CA PRO A 130 -0.59 -6.44 13.67
C PRO A 130 -1.17 -5.52 12.59
N LEU A 131 -2.14 -5.99 11.81
CA LEU A 131 -2.73 -5.16 10.75
C LEU A 131 -3.57 -3.99 11.30
N SER A 132 -3.86 -4.00 12.59
CA SER A 132 -4.45 -2.90 13.35
C SER A 132 -3.47 -1.76 13.64
N SER A 133 -2.14 -1.98 13.53
CA SER A 133 -1.13 -0.95 13.76
C SER A 133 -1.18 0.17 12.72
N THR A 134 -0.80 1.39 13.13
CA THR A 134 -0.70 2.57 12.26
C THR A 134 0.51 2.53 11.34
N MET A 135 1.59 1.87 11.78
CA MET A 135 2.79 1.62 11.00
C MET A 135 3.14 0.14 11.03
N TYR A 136 3.71 -0.34 9.93
CA TYR A 136 4.13 -1.73 9.77
C TYR A 136 5.65 -1.79 9.72
N LYS A 137 6.22 -2.74 10.47
CA LYS A 137 7.64 -3.09 10.36
C LYS A 137 7.83 -3.90 9.08
N VAL A 138 8.74 -3.48 8.23
CA VAL A 138 9.03 -4.09 6.91
C VAL A 138 10.53 -4.13 6.67
N THR A 139 10.95 -4.96 5.71
CA THR A 139 12.31 -4.94 5.15
C THR A 139 12.23 -4.49 3.70
N TYR A 140 13.03 -3.48 3.32
CA TYR A 140 13.09 -2.92 1.99
C TYR A 140 14.55 -2.67 1.60
N LYS A 141 15.01 -3.27 0.49
CA LYS A 141 16.40 -3.18 0.00
C LYS A 141 17.44 -3.44 1.09
N GLY A 142 17.28 -4.53 1.84
CA GLY A 142 18.17 -4.93 2.94
C GLY A 142 18.06 -4.10 4.23
N LYS A 143 17.23 -3.04 4.26
CA LYS A 143 17.02 -2.19 5.43
C LYS A 143 15.70 -2.53 6.12
N THR A 144 15.72 -2.71 7.44
CA THR A 144 14.51 -2.86 8.24
C THR A 144 14.06 -1.51 8.79
N GLY A 145 12.76 -1.23 8.71
CA GLY A 145 12.18 0.01 9.23
C GLY A 145 10.66 -0.05 9.29
N TYR A 146 10.03 1.12 9.43
CA TYR A 146 8.59 1.26 9.60
C TYR A 146 7.98 2.09 8.47
N VAL A 147 6.82 1.67 7.96
CA VAL A 147 6.06 2.39 6.93
C VAL A 147 4.63 2.61 7.41
N TYR A 148 4.04 3.76 7.08
CA TYR A 148 2.65 4.05 7.44
C TYR A 148 1.65 3.16 6.70
N LYS A 149 0.70 2.57 7.42
CA LYS A 149 -0.41 1.77 6.88
C LYS A 149 -1.23 2.55 5.85
N SER A 150 -1.41 3.86 6.05
CA SER A 150 -2.21 4.73 5.18
C SER A 150 -1.68 4.77 3.74
N GLY A 151 -0.37 4.61 3.54
CA GLY A 151 0.28 4.54 2.23
C GLY A 151 0.24 3.15 1.58
N LEU A 152 -0.44 2.16 2.18
CA LEU A 152 -0.42 0.77 1.74
C LEU A 152 -1.80 0.22 1.38
N SER A 153 -1.82 -0.76 0.48
CA SER A 153 -2.99 -1.53 0.03
C SER A 153 -2.76 -3.03 0.19
N SER A 154 -3.84 -3.82 0.25
CA SER A 154 -3.76 -5.29 0.11
C SER A 154 -3.65 -5.73 -1.35
N GLN A 155 -4.11 -4.89 -2.27
CA GLN A 155 -4.02 -5.10 -3.71
C GLN A 155 -2.90 -4.27 -4.30
N LYS A 156 -2.16 -4.84 -5.26
CA LYS A 156 -1.16 -4.09 -6.02
C LYS A 156 -1.89 -2.97 -6.76
N PRO A 157 -1.55 -1.68 -6.52
CA PRO A 157 -2.09 -0.62 -7.35
C PRO A 157 -1.78 -0.92 -8.81
N ALA A 158 -2.71 -0.61 -9.70
CA ALA A 158 -2.40 -0.54 -11.12
C ALA A 158 -1.16 0.35 -11.29
N ALA A 159 -0.24 -0.06 -12.17
CA ALA A 159 0.91 0.77 -12.51
C ALA A 159 0.38 2.17 -12.83
N THR A 160 0.91 3.20 -12.16
CA THR A 160 0.39 4.57 -12.28
C THR A 160 0.78 5.24 -13.61
N GLY A 161 1.19 4.45 -14.60
CA GLY A 161 1.44 4.87 -15.95
C GLY A 161 1.14 3.73 -16.92
N HIS A 162 0.68 4.11 -18.09
CA HIS A 162 0.52 3.23 -19.23
C HIS A 162 1.90 2.85 -19.77
N ALA A 163 2.03 1.72 -20.46
CA ALA A 163 3.30 1.42 -21.12
C ALA A 163 3.49 2.39 -22.30
N PHE A 164 4.74 2.75 -22.61
CA PHE A 164 5.05 3.34 -23.91
C PHE A 164 4.52 2.43 -25.04
N GLY A 165 3.99 3.05 -26.09
CA GLY A 165 3.30 2.40 -27.22
C GLY A 165 1.81 2.12 -27.00
N GLN A 166 1.25 2.41 -25.82
CA GLN A 166 -0.20 2.29 -25.59
C GLN A 166 -0.95 3.57 -25.94
N SER A 167 -2.10 3.46 -26.61
CA SER A 167 -3.06 4.56 -26.74
C SER A 167 -3.95 4.65 -25.50
N VAL A 168 -4.10 5.86 -24.96
CA VAL A 168 -4.74 6.12 -23.68
C VAL A 168 -5.71 7.28 -23.81
N ARG A 169 -6.91 7.11 -23.28
CA ARG A 169 -7.89 8.19 -23.20
C ARG A 169 -7.59 9.15 -22.05
N TYR A 170 -7.54 10.44 -22.35
CA TYR A 170 -7.45 11.55 -21.40
C TYR A 170 -8.54 12.57 -21.73
N GLY A 171 -9.67 12.50 -21.02
CA GLY A 171 -10.82 13.37 -21.29
C GLY A 171 -11.38 13.21 -22.71
N SER A 172 -11.32 14.29 -23.48
CA SER A 172 -11.68 14.38 -24.90
C SER A 172 -10.54 14.01 -25.85
N LEU A 173 -9.37 13.64 -25.33
CA LEU A 173 -8.20 13.25 -26.12
C LEU A 173 -7.93 11.75 -26.03
N GLU A 174 -7.34 11.21 -27.09
CA GLU A 174 -6.63 9.94 -27.11
C GLU A 174 -5.15 10.25 -27.36
N VAL A 175 -4.28 9.76 -26.47
CA VAL A 175 -2.85 10.08 -26.43
C VAL A 175 -2.05 8.80 -26.51
N MET A 176 -1.04 8.75 -27.37
CA MET A 176 -0.05 7.68 -27.42
C MET A 176 1.35 8.29 -27.35
N VAL A 177 2.20 7.71 -26.51
CA VAL A 177 3.63 8.04 -26.45
C VAL A 177 4.39 6.80 -26.84
N GLY A 178 5.16 6.87 -27.93
CA GLY A 178 5.99 5.80 -28.47
C GLY A 178 7.11 5.38 -27.51
N LEU A 179 7.87 4.37 -27.93
CA LEU A 179 9.04 3.91 -27.17
C LEU A 179 10.11 5.02 -27.12
N PRO A 180 10.88 5.13 -26.02
CA PRO A 180 12.02 6.03 -25.97
C PRO A 180 13.09 5.59 -26.97
N GLU A 181 13.65 6.55 -27.69
CA GLU A 181 14.73 6.32 -28.65
C GLU A 181 15.91 7.24 -28.28
N ASN A 182 17.08 6.65 -28.03
CA ASN A 182 18.30 7.41 -27.79
C ASN A 182 18.84 7.91 -29.12
N VAL A 183 19.08 9.21 -29.20
CA VAL A 183 19.63 9.88 -30.38
C VAL A 183 20.90 10.61 -30.01
N ASP A 184 21.85 10.60 -30.93
CA ASP A 184 23.08 11.38 -30.81
C ASP A 184 22.72 12.87 -30.78
N PRO A 185 23.16 13.64 -29.77
CA PRO A 185 22.93 15.08 -29.71
C PRO A 185 23.42 15.81 -30.98
N TYR A 186 24.46 15.30 -31.65
CA TYR A 186 24.99 15.85 -32.90
C TYR A 186 23.99 15.79 -34.05
N TYR A 187 23.16 14.74 -34.16
CA TYR A 187 22.09 14.69 -35.17
C TYR A 187 20.88 15.56 -34.79
N ALA A 188 20.89 16.14 -33.60
CA ALA A 188 19.91 17.14 -33.19
C ALA A 188 20.42 18.60 -33.34
N PHE A 189 21.73 18.85 -33.55
CA PHE A 189 22.37 20.20 -33.54
C PHE A 189 23.48 20.41 -34.58
N GLN A 190 23.78 21.68 -34.88
CA GLN A 190 24.94 22.13 -35.68
C GLN A 190 26.03 22.82 -34.84
N ASP A 191 25.74 23.26 -33.61
CA ASP A 191 26.67 24.04 -32.78
C ASP A 191 26.96 23.42 -31.39
N ASP A 192 28.20 23.63 -30.97
CA ASP A 192 29.01 22.97 -29.95
C ASP A 192 28.40 22.98 -28.51
N TYR A 193 27.58 21.97 -28.19
CA TYR A 193 27.15 21.68 -26.81
C TYR A 193 27.98 20.53 -26.23
N SER A 194 29.23 20.81 -25.86
CA SER A 194 30.20 19.88 -25.27
C SER A 194 29.81 19.24 -23.90
N GLY A 195 28.57 19.42 -23.43
CA GLY A 195 28.10 18.94 -22.12
C GLY A 195 26.94 17.93 -22.16
N VAL A 196 26.25 17.75 -23.29
CA VAL A 196 25.10 16.83 -23.41
C VAL A 196 25.59 15.51 -23.99
N ASN A 197 25.51 14.42 -23.21
CA ASN A 197 25.99 13.11 -23.64
C ASN A 197 24.93 12.30 -24.41
N ASN A 198 23.64 12.55 -24.16
CA ASN A 198 22.54 11.77 -24.76
C ASN A 198 21.22 12.54 -24.73
N VAL A 199 20.42 12.35 -25.78
CA VAL A 199 19.04 12.84 -25.88
C VAL A 199 18.13 11.65 -26.09
N VAL A 200 16.99 11.63 -25.38
CA VAL A 200 15.90 10.70 -25.68
C VAL A 200 14.80 11.42 -26.44
N GLN A 201 14.30 10.82 -27.52
CA GLN A 201 13.12 11.27 -28.22
C GLN A 201 11.93 10.34 -28.01
N PHE A 202 10.72 10.91 -28.08
CA PHE A 202 9.46 10.17 -28.08
C PHE A 202 8.59 10.63 -29.23
N TYR A 203 8.10 9.71 -30.06
CA TYR A 203 7.01 10.00 -30.99
C TYR A 203 5.68 10.04 -30.23
N VAL A 204 4.96 11.16 -30.29
CA VAL A 204 3.69 11.38 -29.59
C VAL A 204 2.60 11.62 -30.61
N THR A 205 1.43 11.01 -30.39
CA THR A 205 0.20 11.32 -31.13
C THR A 205 -0.88 11.75 -30.16
N VAL A 206 -1.65 12.78 -30.55
CA VAL A 206 -2.82 13.24 -29.80
C VAL A 206 -3.97 13.45 -30.75
N LYS A 207 -5.05 12.70 -30.54
CA LYS A 207 -6.29 12.76 -31.32
C LYS A 207 -7.40 13.37 -30.47
N ASN A 208 -8.12 14.33 -31.03
CA ASN A 208 -9.33 14.84 -30.42
C ASN A 208 -10.52 13.93 -30.74
N ILE A 209 -11.00 13.21 -29.73
CA ILE A 209 -12.17 12.33 -29.79
C ILE A 209 -13.42 12.97 -29.14
N GLY A 210 -13.31 14.23 -28.72
CA GLY A 210 -14.41 15.02 -28.16
C GLY A 210 -15.16 15.84 -29.21
N LYS A 211 -16.08 16.67 -28.70
CA LYS A 211 -16.91 17.56 -29.52
C LYS A 211 -16.35 18.97 -29.63
N ASP A 212 -15.46 19.35 -28.72
CA ASP A 212 -14.91 20.69 -28.62
C ASP A 212 -13.47 20.71 -29.11
N THR A 213 -13.07 21.80 -29.75
CA THR A 213 -11.68 22.05 -30.16
C THR A 213 -10.75 22.03 -28.95
N GLN A 214 -9.59 21.38 -29.09
CA GLN A 214 -8.54 21.33 -28.06
C GLN A 214 -7.26 21.99 -28.60
N TYR A 215 -6.38 22.45 -27.71
CA TYR A 215 -5.04 22.90 -28.08
C TYR A 215 -4.03 22.01 -27.37
N VAL A 216 -2.98 21.59 -28.07
CA VAL A 216 -1.88 20.79 -27.52
C VAL A 216 -0.59 21.53 -27.74
N ASP A 217 0.25 21.59 -26.71
CA ASP A 217 1.59 22.14 -26.77
C ASP A 217 2.59 21.18 -26.12
N GLY A 218 3.43 20.58 -26.95
CA GLY A 218 4.42 19.61 -26.52
C GLY A 218 5.51 20.18 -25.59
N GLY A 219 5.71 21.49 -25.56
CA GLY A 219 6.67 22.13 -24.64
C GLY A 219 6.16 22.27 -23.21
N THR A 220 4.83 22.34 -23.01
CA THR A 220 4.22 22.62 -21.71
C THR A 220 3.35 21.47 -21.19
N ASP A 221 2.68 20.74 -22.07
CA ASP A 221 1.78 19.64 -21.70
C ASP A 221 2.53 18.33 -21.41
N LEU A 222 3.78 18.17 -21.87
CA LEU A 222 4.56 16.94 -21.76
C LEU A 222 5.78 17.15 -20.85
N ASN A 223 5.83 16.39 -19.75
CA ASN A 223 6.88 16.51 -18.75
C ASN A 223 7.54 15.16 -18.48
N LEU A 224 8.85 15.05 -18.74
CA LEU A 224 9.62 13.82 -18.51
C LEU A 224 10.24 13.79 -17.11
N TYR A 225 10.22 12.61 -16.49
CA TYR A 225 10.87 12.33 -15.23
C TYR A 225 11.71 11.04 -15.27
N SER A 226 12.90 11.09 -14.68
CA SER A 226 13.66 9.91 -14.25
C SER A 226 13.48 9.72 -12.75
N GLY A 227 12.67 8.72 -12.36
CA GLY A 227 12.25 8.55 -10.97
C GLY A 227 11.42 9.73 -10.45
N SER A 228 12.04 10.63 -9.68
CA SER A 228 11.41 11.87 -9.16
C SER A 228 12.08 13.14 -9.68
N VAL A 229 13.08 13.02 -10.55
CA VAL A 229 13.85 14.13 -11.11
C VAL A 229 13.23 14.52 -12.44
N TYR A 230 12.89 15.80 -12.59
CA TYR A 230 12.42 16.36 -13.86
C TYR A 230 13.57 16.39 -14.87
N GLN A 231 13.29 16.11 -16.13
CA GLN A 231 14.27 16.23 -17.22
C GLN A 231 13.93 17.45 -18.05
N HIS A 232 14.94 18.24 -18.40
CA HIS A 232 14.73 19.46 -19.14
C HIS A 232 14.30 19.13 -20.58
N PRO A 233 13.21 19.75 -21.07
CA PRO A 233 12.82 19.61 -22.47
C PRO A 233 13.92 20.20 -23.34
N TYR A 234 14.16 19.52 -24.45
CA TYR A 234 15.19 19.83 -25.40
C TYR A 234 14.50 20.21 -26.72
N TYR A 235 14.86 21.36 -27.28
CA TYR A 235 14.19 21.91 -28.47
C TYR A 235 15.16 21.86 -29.65
N PRO A 236 14.99 20.94 -30.62
CA PRO A 236 15.88 20.83 -31.77
C PRO A 236 15.71 22.05 -32.70
N ILE A 237 16.83 22.52 -33.26
CA ILE A 237 16.85 23.70 -34.16
C ILE A 237 16.29 23.37 -35.55
N TYR A 238 16.40 22.11 -35.99
CA TYR A 238 16.09 21.70 -37.38
C TYR A 238 14.85 20.80 -37.52
N ASN A 239 14.18 20.43 -36.43
CA ASN A 239 13.02 19.54 -36.48
C ASN A 239 11.74 20.31 -36.13
N ASP A 240 11.05 20.82 -37.15
CA ASP A 240 9.68 21.37 -37.09
C ASP A 240 8.61 20.33 -36.68
N ASN A 241 9.02 19.10 -36.38
CA ASN A 241 8.12 18.01 -35.98
C ASN A 241 7.70 18.10 -34.49
N THR A 242 7.73 19.28 -33.86
CA THR A 242 7.21 19.45 -32.50
C THR A 242 5.70 19.25 -32.46
N ILE A 243 5.21 18.51 -31.46
CA ILE A 243 3.77 18.28 -31.29
C ILE A 243 3.08 19.55 -30.77
N MET A 244 2.57 20.38 -31.67
CA MET A 244 1.80 21.57 -31.32
C MET A 244 0.63 21.75 -32.28
N GLY A 245 -0.51 22.24 -31.78
CA GLY A 245 -1.57 22.72 -32.65
C GLY A 245 -2.98 22.65 -32.08
N THR A 246 -3.87 23.32 -32.81
CA THR A 246 -5.31 23.32 -32.56
C THR A 246 -5.95 22.08 -33.19
N LEU A 247 -6.58 21.27 -32.37
CA LEU A 247 -7.25 20.03 -32.76
C LEU A 247 -8.76 20.21 -32.80
N HIS A 248 -9.32 20.31 -34.01
CA HIS A 248 -10.76 20.19 -34.24
C HIS A 248 -11.28 18.77 -33.91
N PRO A 249 -12.59 18.59 -33.66
CA PRO A 249 -13.17 17.27 -33.42
C PRO A 249 -12.79 16.25 -34.50
N GLY A 250 -12.27 15.09 -34.09
CA GLY A 250 -11.81 14.02 -34.97
C GLY A 250 -10.40 14.19 -35.56
N SER A 251 -9.80 15.38 -35.46
CA SER A 251 -8.45 15.64 -35.94
C SER A 251 -7.38 15.11 -34.98
N MET A 252 -6.15 15.02 -35.49
CA MET A 252 -4.99 14.51 -34.76
C MET A 252 -3.75 15.32 -35.11
N THR A 253 -2.86 15.47 -34.14
CA THR A 253 -1.50 15.97 -34.33
C THR A 253 -0.51 14.90 -33.87
N SER A 254 0.69 14.95 -34.42
CA SER A 254 1.78 14.06 -34.04
C SER A 254 3.11 14.77 -34.17
N GLY A 255 4.07 14.37 -33.36
CA GLY A 255 5.40 14.95 -33.40
C GLY A 255 6.35 14.25 -32.44
N TYR A 256 7.57 14.76 -32.37
CA TYR A 256 8.57 14.31 -31.44
C TYR A 256 8.73 15.31 -30.30
N VAL A 257 8.93 14.79 -29.10
CA VAL A 257 9.46 15.55 -27.96
C VAL A 257 10.79 14.98 -27.54
N TYR A 258 11.70 15.85 -27.10
CA TYR A 258 13.08 15.50 -26.81
C TYR A 258 13.44 15.95 -25.39
N TYR A 259 14.26 15.15 -24.73
CA TYR A 259 14.74 15.46 -23.38
C TYR A 259 16.18 15.01 -23.21
N GLU A 260 16.96 15.79 -22.48
CA GLU A 260 18.28 15.39 -22.02
C GLU A 260 18.15 14.34 -20.90
N THR A 261 18.67 13.13 -21.13
CA THR A 261 18.64 12.05 -20.14
C THR A 261 19.65 10.95 -20.48
N ASP A 262 20.13 10.21 -19.49
CA ASP A 262 21.06 9.09 -19.73
C ASP A 262 20.34 7.83 -20.27
N PRO A 263 21.03 6.99 -21.06
CA PRO A 263 20.52 5.68 -21.47
C PRO A 263 20.27 4.73 -20.28
N GLY A 264 19.35 3.78 -20.43
CA GLY A 264 19.14 2.71 -19.44
C GLY A 264 18.26 3.08 -18.24
N LEU A 265 17.79 4.33 -18.16
CA LEU A 265 16.97 4.85 -17.06
C LEU A 265 15.50 4.40 -17.16
N ASN A 266 14.81 4.38 -16.02
CA ASN A 266 13.35 4.21 -16.00
C ASN A 266 12.71 5.59 -16.15
N LEU A 267 12.00 5.77 -17.26
CA LEU A 267 11.40 7.03 -17.64
C LEU A 267 9.90 7.04 -17.35
N LYS A 268 9.39 8.21 -16.99
CA LYS A 268 7.96 8.52 -16.85
C LYS A 268 7.66 9.83 -17.55
N LEU A 269 6.96 9.76 -18.66
CA LEU A 269 6.49 10.94 -19.38
C LEU A 269 5.04 11.23 -18.99
N VAL A 270 4.75 12.45 -18.51
CA VAL A 270 3.45 12.88 -18.01
C VAL A 270 2.81 13.81 -19.02
N PHE A 271 1.57 13.53 -19.41
CA PHE A 271 0.74 14.42 -20.22
C PHE A 271 -0.32 15.09 -19.33
N ASP A 272 -0.23 16.42 -19.22
CA ASP A 272 -1.11 17.28 -18.41
C ASP A 272 -1.57 18.50 -19.22
N ASN A 273 -2.40 18.23 -20.22
CA ASN A 273 -3.07 19.26 -20.99
C ASN A 273 -4.26 19.78 -20.17
N TYR A 274 -4.20 21.02 -19.68
CA TYR A 274 -5.08 21.66 -18.67
C TYR A 274 -6.60 21.54 -18.94
N GLN A 275 -7.15 20.34 -18.83
CA GLN A 275 -8.54 20.02 -19.13
C GLN A 275 -9.37 19.84 -17.87
N TYR A 276 -10.68 20.05 -18.04
CA TYR A 276 -11.67 19.92 -16.98
C TYR A 276 -12.77 18.94 -17.39
N ASP A 277 -13.32 18.21 -16.42
CA ASP A 277 -14.52 17.41 -16.62
C ASP A 277 -15.78 18.31 -16.71
N ARG A 278 -16.94 17.69 -16.94
CA ARG A 278 -18.23 18.42 -17.03
C ARG A 278 -18.63 19.17 -15.76
N ASN A 279 -17.97 18.90 -14.64
CA ASN A 279 -18.18 19.56 -13.35
C ASN A 279 -17.04 20.56 -13.03
N PHE A 280 -16.23 20.93 -14.02
CA PHE A 280 -15.08 21.83 -13.87
C PHE A 280 -13.98 21.30 -12.92
N ASN A 281 -13.89 19.98 -12.72
CA ASN A 281 -12.75 19.39 -12.00
C ASN A 281 -11.60 19.15 -12.97
N LYS A 282 -10.37 19.53 -12.60
CA LYS A 282 -9.19 19.25 -13.41
C LYS A 282 -9.08 17.74 -13.67
N ILE A 283 -9.01 17.36 -14.93
CA ILE A 283 -8.78 15.97 -15.34
C ILE A 283 -7.37 15.60 -14.87
N LYS A 284 -7.26 14.43 -14.25
CA LYS A 284 -6.00 13.97 -13.68
C LYS A 284 -5.04 13.59 -14.81
N ALA A 285 -3.84 14.18 -14.81
CA ALA A 285 -2.78 13.86 -15.77
C ALA A 285 -2.57 12.34 -15.93
N ILE A 286 -2.27 11.92 -17.15
CA ILE A 286 -1.86 10.54 -17.45
C ILE A 286 -0.34 10.47 -17.56
N SER A 287 0.21 9.28 -17.34
CA SER A 287 1.64 9.06 -17.54
C SER A 287 1.93 7.79 -18.32
N PHE A 288 3.05 7.80 -19.02
CA PHE A 288 3.59 6.69 -19.78
C PHE A 288 4.94 6.31 -19.19
N THR A 289 5.19 5.03 -19.02
CA THR A 289 6.38 4.53 -18.33
C THR A 289 7.04 3.39 -19.09
N GLY A 290 8.36 3.33 -19.00
CA GLY A 290 9.18 2.28 -19.59
C GLY A 290 10.66 2.55 -19.37
N ARG A 291 11.49 1.61 -19.80
CA ARG A 291 12.94 1.73 -19.75
C ARG A 291 13.43 2.36 -21.04
N ASN A 292 14.32 3.34 -20.91
CA ASN A 292 15.16 3.87 -21.99
C ASN A 292 16.25 2.87 -22.35
#